data_AF-A0A448WFZ7-F1
#
_entry.id   AF-A0A448WFZ7-F1
#
_cell.length_a   1.000
_cell.length_b   1.000
_cell.length_c   1.000
_cell.angle_alpha   90.00
_cell.angle_beta   90.00
_cell.angle_gamma   90.00
#
_symmetry.space_group_name_H-M   'P 1'
#
loop_
_entity.id
_entity.type
_entity.pdbx_description
1 polymer ?
#
loop_
_entity_poly.entity_id
_entity_poly.type
_entity_poly.pdbx_seq_one_letter_code
_entity_poly.pdbx_strand_id
1 'polypeptide(L)'
;MIQASDSLALLAAYLFLGGLLYAWALGATANAWGPLDAIYFAFTSIATIGFGDIVPMEAEFLAIASIVYLAIGLALCGLIMTRLSEAVDERLASWAGIQPAMVAENGPMQMGHSAGYYTPDQSRVKRA
;
A
#
# COMPACT_ATOMS: atom_id res chain seq x y z
N MET A 1 -6.92 -6.33 13.50
CA MET A 1 -5.71 -6.73 12.76
C MET A 1 -6.20 -7.24 11.42
N ILE A 2 -6.12 -6.43 10.35
CA ILE A 2 -6.60 -6.81 9.01
C ILE A 2 -5.58 -7.82 8.47
N GLN A 3 -6.00 -9.04 8.17
CA GLN A 3 -5.12 -10.08 7.63
C GLN A 3 -4.80 -9.80 6.15
N ALA A 4 -3.74 -10.40 5.61
CA ALA A 4 -3.35 -10.22 4.21
C ALA A 4 -4.46 -10.65 3.23
N SER A 5 -5.23 -11.69 3.59
CA SER A 5 -6.43 -12.14 2.86
C SER A 5 -7.50 -11.05 2.75
N ASP A 6 -7.66 -10.25 3.79
CA ASP A 6 -8.72 -9.25 3.88
C ASP A 6 -8.41 -8.06 2.96
N SER A 7 -7.14 -7.71 2.82
CA SER A 7 -6.69 -6.64 1.92
C SER A 7 -6.96 -6.98 0.45
N LEU A 8 -6.73 -8.26 0.08
CA LEU A 8 -7.02 -8.76 -1.26
C LEU A 8 -8.53 -8.86 -1.52
N ALA A 9 -9.30 -9.31 -0.54
CA ALA A 9 -10.75 -9.37 -0.61
C ALA A 9 -11.37 -7.98 -0.76
N LEU A 10 -10.84 -6.97 -0.06
CA LEU A 10 -11.27 -5.58 -0.17
C LEU A 10 -11.02 -5.03 -1.58
N LEU A 11 -9.87 -5.33 -2.21
CA LEU A 11 -9.60 -4.94 -3.59
C LEU A 11 -10.55 -5.64 -4.58
N ALA A 12 -10.77 -6.94 -4.42
CA ALA A 12 -11.67 -7.70 -5.29
C ALA A 12 -13.11 -7.19 -5.17
N ALA A 13 -13.59 -6.96 -3.94
CA ALA A 13 -14.91 -6.38 -3.68
C ALA A 13 -15.03 -4.96 -4.25
N TYR A 14 -13.98 -4.16 -4.13
CA TYR A 14 -13.93 -2.81 -4.68
C TYR A 14 -14.00 -2.80 -6.22
N LEU A 15 -13.28 -3.70 -6.89
CA LEU A 15 -13.36 -3.88 -8.35
C LEU A 15 -14.75 -4.36 -8.80
N PHE A 16 -15.35 -5.31 -8.07
CA PHE A 16 -16.70 -5.78 -8.34
C PHE A 16 -17.74 -4.67 -8.15
N LEU A 17 -17.63 -3.92 -7.06
CA LEU A 17 -18.52 -2.80 -6.75
C LEU A 17 -18.40 -1.72 -7.83
N GLY A 18 -17.17 -1.37 -8.23
CA GLY A 18 -16.92 -0.43 -9.32
C GLY A 18 -17.52 -0.90 -10.64
N GLY A 19 -17.30 -2.15 -11.02
CA GLY A 19 -17.89 -2.76 -12.22
C GLY A 19 -19.42 -2.73 -12.21
N LEU A 20 -20.06 -3.03 -11.09
CA LEU A 20 -21.52 -2.94 -10.92
C LEU A 20 -22.02 -1.50 -10.99
N LEU A 21 -21.34 -0.55 -10.33
CA LEU A 21 -21.69 0.86 -10.32
C LEU A 21 -21.60 1.46 -11.73
N TYR A 22 -20.54 1.12 -12.47
CA TYR A 22 -20.37 1.53 -13.86
C TYR A 22 -21.40 0.88 -14.77
N ALA A 23 -21.66 -0.42 -14.65
CA ALA A 23 -22.69 -1.10 -15.43
C ALA A 23 -24.09 -0.53 -15.17
N TRP A 24 -24.40 -0.15 -13.93
CA TRP A 24 -25.66 0.51 -13.58
C TRP A 24 -25.73 1.95 -14.09
N ALA A 25 -24.64 2.72 -13.94
CA ALA A 25 -24.59 4.12 -14.36
C ALA A 25 -24.55 4.31 -15.89
N LEU A 26 -23.86 3.42 -16.60
CA LEU A 26 -23.73 3.43 -18.08
C LEU A 26 -24.80 2.58 -18.77
N GLY A 27 -25.52 1.70 -18.06
CA GLY A 27 -26.59 0.89 -18.64
C GLY A 27 -27.74 1.70 -19.25
N ALA A 28 -27.78 3.01 -19.00
CA ALA A 28 -28.72 3.96 -19.59
C ALA A 28 -28.18 4.67 -20.86
N THR A 29 -26.89 4.56 -21.19
CA THR A 29 -26.28 5.24 -22.33
C THR A 29 -25.97 4.26 -23.47
N ALA A 30 -26.06 4.74 -24.73
CA ALA A 30 -25.87 3.92 -25.93
C ALA A 30 -24.42 3.42 -26.12
N ASN A 31 -23.47 3.95 -25.34
CA ASN A 31 -22.05 3.62 -25.34
C ASN A 31 -21.67 2.84 -24.06
N ALA A 32 -22.56 1.94 -23.62
CA ALA A 32 -22.43 1.22 -22.37
C ALA A 32 -21.16 0.37 -22.34
N TRP A 33 -20.21 0.77 -21.52
CA TRP A 33 -19.03 -0.04 -21.25
C TRP A 33 -19.41 -1.31 -20.51
N GLY A 34 -18.77 -2.41 -20.89
CA GLY A 34 -18.90 -3.65 -20.14
C GLY A 34 -18.26 -3.51 -18.75
N PRO A 35 -18.66 -4.35 -17.78
CA PRO A 35 -17.98 -4.41 -16.48
C PRO A 35 -16.49 -4.74 -16.61
N LEU A 36 -16.08 -5.45 -17.66
CA LEU A 36 -14.67 -5.74 -17.97
C LEU A 36 -13.89 -4.48 -18.38
N ASP A 37 -14.51 -3.57 -19.12
CA ASP A 37 -13.87 -2.31 -19.54
C ASP A 37 -13.63 -1.39 -18.34
N ALA A 38 -14.58 -1.35 -17.39
CA ALA A 38 -14.44 -0.62 -16.13
C ALA A 38 -13.31 -1.19 -15.25
N ILE A 39 -13.18 -2.52 -15.19
CA ILE A 39 -12.07 -3.19 -14.49
C ILE A 39 -10.74 -2.89 -15.18
N TYR A 40 -10.69 -2.94 -16.51
CA TYR A 40 -9.50 -2.61 -17.29
C TYR A 40 -9.05 -1.16 -17.07
N PHE A 41 -9.98 -0.20 -17.16
CA PHE A 41 -9.71 1.20 -16.86
C PHE A 41 -9.20 1.39 -15.42
N ALA A 42 -9.86 0.77 -14.44
CA ALA A 42 -9.44 0.84 -13.04
C ALA A 42 -8.04 0.26 -12.82
N PHE A 43 -7.78 -0.92 -13.40
CA PHE A 43 -6.51 -1.61 -13.26
C PHE A 43 -5.37 -0.83 -13.90
N THR A 44 -5.52 -0.40 -15.16
CA THR A 44 -4.48 0.37 -15.87
C THR A 44 -4.20 1.72 -15.23
N SER A 45 -5.23 2.36 -14.65
CA SER A 45 -5.10 3.64 -13.96
C SER A 45 -4.41 3.49 -12.60
N ILE A 46 -4.80 2.50 -11.80
CA ILE A 46 -4.17 2.20 -10.49
C ILE A 46 -2.73 1.69 -10.69
N ALA A 47 -2.49 0.90 -11.73
CA ALA A 47 -1.15 0.48 -12.15
C ALA A 47 -0.31 1.63 -12.72
N THR A 48 -0.87 2.84 -12.85
CA THR A 48 -0.24 4.03 -13.43
C THR A 48 0.26 3.83 -14.87
N ILE A 49 -0.23 2.80 -15.56
CA ILE A 49 0.05 2.55 -16.98
C ILE A 49 -0.69 3.60 -17.81
N GLY A 50 -1.99 3.80 -17.51
CA GLY A 50 -2.78 4.92 -18.00
C GLY A 50 -2.82 5.07 -19.52
N PHE A 51 -3.16 4.00 -20.27
CA PHE A 51 -3.25 4.06 -21.74
C PHE A 51 -4.20 5.14 -22.26
N GLY A 52 -5.28 5.45 -21.51
CA GLY A 52 -6.22 6.52 -21.84
C GLY A 52 -7.08 6.24 -23.08
N ASP A 53 -7.11 4.99 -23.54
CA ASP A 53 -7.93 4.48 -24.64
C ASP A 53 -9.42 4.43 -24.29
N ILE A 54 -9.73 4.15 -23.03
CA ILE A 54 -11.10 4.07 -22.50
C ILE A 54 -11.24 5.13 -21.39
N VAL A 55 -12.00 6.20 -21.65
CA VAL A 55 -12.23 7.32 -20.71
C VAL A 55 -13.70 7.78 -20.73
N PRO A 56 -14.32 8.03 -19.56
CA PRO A 56 -15.75 8.35 -19.49
C PRO A 56 -15.98 9.82 -19.90
N MET A 57 -15.95 10.10 -21.21
CA MET A 57 -16.07 11.46 -21.75
C MET A 57 -17.52 11.95 -21.88
N GLU A 58 -18.49 11.03 -21.97
CA GLU A 58 -19.86 11.41 -22.33
C GLU A 58 -20.69 11.96 -21.16
N ALA A 59 -20.20 11.86 -19.93
CA ALA A 59 -20.89 12.39 -18.76
C ALA A 59 -19.89 12.97 -17.76
N GLU A 60 -19.92 14.29 -17.58
CA GLU A 60 -19.07 15.01 -16.61
C GLU A 60 -19.19 14.43 -15.20
N PHE A 61 -20.39 14.00 -14.81
CA PHE A 61 -20.62 13.33 -13.52
C PHE A 61 -19.87 12.00 -13.40
N LEU A 62 -19.81 11.21 -14.47
CA LEU A 62 -19.07 9.94 -14.48
C LEU A 62 -17.56 10.16 -14.48
N ALA A 63 -17.08 11.23 -15.12
CA ALA A 63 -15.68 11.61 -15.05
C ALA A 63 -15.26 11.96 -13.61
N ILE A 64 -16.03 12.78 -12.90
CA ILE A 64 -15.74 13.12 -11.50
C ILE A 64 -15.84 11.87 -10.60
N ALA A 65 -16.88 11.05 -10.79
CA ALA A 65 -17.03 9.79 -10.06
C ALA A 65 -15.84 8.84 -10.29
N SER A 66 -15.31 8.81 -11.51
CA SER A 66 -14.12 8.01 -11.86
C SER A 66 -12.87 8.45 -11.10
N ILE A 67 -12.68 9.77 -10.95
CA ILE A 67 -11.52 10.31 -10.22
C ILE A 67 -11.62 9.94 -8.74
N VAL A 68 -12.80 10.10 -8.13
CA VAL A 68 -13.02 9.72 -6.72
C VAL A 68 -12.83 8.23 -6.51
N TYR A 69 -13.37 7.42 -7.42
CA TYR A 69 -13.14 5.99 -7.43
C TYR A 69 -11.63 5.71 -7.48
N LEU A 70 -10.92 6.13 -8.53
CA LEU A 70 -9.48 5.88 -8.68
C LEU A 70 -8.64 6.34 -7.49
N ALA A 71 -8.98 7.47 -6.85
CA ALA A 71 -8.30 7.93 -5.64
C ALA A 71 -8.41 6.92 -4.48
N ILE A 72 -9.59 6.34 -4.26
CA ILE A 72 -9.80 5.29 -3.26
C ILE A 72 -9.06 4.01 -3.67
N GLY A 73 -9.11 3.64 -4.95
CA GLY A 73 -8.40 2.47 -5.48
C GLY A 73 -6.88 2.57 -5.32
N LEU A 74 -6.32 3.77 -5.50
CA LEU A 74 -4.89 4.04 -5.30
C LEU A 74 -4.49 3.89 -3.83
N ALA A 75 -5.33 4.34 -2.89
CA ALA A 75 -5.09 4.14 -1.46
C ALA A 75 -5.10 2.65 -1.08
N LEU A 76 -6.04 1.86 -1.64
CA LEU A 76 -6.08 0.40 -1.45
C LEU A 76 -4.84 -0.29 -2.05
N CYS A 77 -4.37 0.16 -3.21
CA CYS A 77 -3.14 -0.33 -3.82
C CYS A 77 -1.93 -0.11 -2.91
N GLY A 78 -1.81 1.07 -2.30
CA GLY A 78 -0.77 1.35 -1.30
C GLY A 78 -0.82 0.42 -0.10
N LEU A 79 -2.02 0.10 0.40
CA LEU A 79 -2.19 -0.84 1.51
C LEU A 79 -1.71 -2.25 1.13
N ILE A 80 -1.99 -2.71 -0.09
CA ILE A 80 -1.51 -4.00 -0.60
C ILE A 80 0.00 -4.00 -0.77
N MET A 81 0.58 -2.90 -1.28
CA MET A 81 2.03 -2.78 -1.43
C MET A 81 2.77 -2.88 -0.09
N THR A 82 2.23 -2.28 0.97
CA THR A 82 2.79 -2.44 2.32
C THR A 82 2.78 -3.91 2.76
N ARG A 83 1.67 -4.63 2.56
CA ARG A 83 1.58 -6.06 2.92
C ARG A 83 2.48 -6.95 2.07
N LEU A 84 2.63 -6.60 0.79
CA LEU A 84 3.55 -7.28 -0.11
C LEU A 84 4.99 -7.09 0.35
N SER A 85 5.39 -5.89 0.75
CA SER A 85 6.72 -5.61 1.30
C SER A 85 7.00 -6.47 2.53
N GLU A 86 6.06 -6.50 3.49
CA GLU A 86 6.18 -7.34 4.70
C GLU A 86 6.35 -8.83 4.34
N ALA A 87 5.54 -9.34 3.42
CA ALA A 87 5.61 -10.74 2.99
C ALA A 87 6.92 -11.08 2.24
N VAL A 88 7.43 -10.13 1.45
CA VAL A 88 8.73 -10.27 0.76
C VAL A 88 9.86 -10.26 1.79
N ASP A 89 9.85 -9.34 2.74
CA ASP A 89 10.86 -9.24 3.80
C ASP A 89 10.90 -10.51 4.66
N GLU A 90 9.75 -11.08 5.01
CA GLU A 90 9.66 -12.37 5.71
C GLU A 90 10.27 -13.52 4.88
N ARG A 91 9.96 -13.57 3.58
CA ARG A 91 10.51 -14.61 2.69
C ARG A 91 12.02 -14.47 2.53
N LEU A 92 12.51 -13.25 2.38
CA LEU A 92 13.93 -12.95 2.29
C LEU A 92 14.65 -13.29 3.59
N ALA A 93 14.11 -12.92 4.75
CA ALA A 93 14.67 -13.26 6.06
C ALA A 93 14.75 -14.79 6.27
N SER A 94 13.71 -15.51 5.83
CA SER A 94 13.68 -16.97 5.90
C SER A 94 14.79 -17.64 5.06
N TRP A 95 15.12 -17.08 3.90
CA TRP A 95 16.19 -17.59 3.02
C TRP A 95 17.57 -17.11 3.43
N ALA A 96 17.67 -15.93 4.03
CA ALA A 96 18.93 -15.38 4.52
C ALA A 96 19.36 -15.99 5.85
N GLY A 97 18.46 -16.69 6.57
CA GLY A 97 18.73 -17.17 7.94
C GLY A 97 18.93 -16.03 8.94
N ILE A 98 18.61 -14.79 8.54
CA ILE A 98 18.76 -13.58 9.35
C ILE A 98 17.49 -13.44 10.18
N GLN A 99 17.62 -13.64 11.48
CA GLN A 99 16.53 -13.36 12.42
C GLN A 99 16.27 -11.84 12.44
N PRO A 100 15.01 -11.39 12.35
CA PRO A 100 14.67 -9.95 12.32
C PRO A 100 15.15 -9.19 13.57
N ALA A 101 15.44 -9.89 14.68
CA ALA A 101 16.08 -9.31 15.87
C ALA A 101 17.49 -8.74 15.59
N MET A 102 18.24 -9.34 14.65
CA MET A 102 19.63 -8.97 14.34
C MET A 102 19.72 -7.65 13.56
N VAL A 103 18.65 -7.28 12.84
CA VAL A 103 18.56 -6.03 12.07
C VAL A 103 18.04 -4.88 12.94
N ALA A 104 17.17 -5.19 13.92
CA ALA A 104 16.72 -4.21 14.92
C ALA A 104 17.86 -3.79 15.87
N GLU A 105 18.79 -4.70 16.19
CA GLU A 105 19.98 -4.40 17.01
C GLU A 105 21.06 -3.64 16.22
N ASN A 106 21.21 -3.91 14.92
CA ASN A 106 22.26 -3.32 14.07
C ASN A 106 21.73 -2.24 13.09
N GLY A 107 20.70 -1.50 13.49
CA GLY A 107 20.38 -0.21 12.87
C GLY A 107 21.62 0.72 12.88
N PRO A 108 21.72 1.70 11.95
CA PRO A 108 22.96 2.42 11.66
C PRO A 108 23.59 2.86 12.96
N MET A 109 24.88 2.53 13.18
CA MET A 109 25.63 2.85 14.40
C MET A 109 25.15 4.17 14.97
N GLN A 110 24.22 4.09 15.92
CA GLN A 110 23.76 5.27 16.62
C GLN A 110 24.93 5.55 17.53
N MET A 111 25.81 6.47 17.10
CA MET A 111 26.67 7.24 17.99
C MET A 111 25.72 7.88 19.00
N GLY A 112 25.40 7.10 20.03
CA GLY A 112 24.40 7.45 21.02
C GLY A 112 24.83 8.75 21.65
N HIS A 113 24.14 9.84 21.29
CA HIS A 113 23.96 10.98 22.17
C HIS A 113 23.04 10.51 23.31
N SER A 114 23.55 9.59 24.11
CA SER A 114 23.02 9.23 25.41
C SER A 114 24.15 9.55 26.37
N ALA A 115 24.07 10.76 26.93
CA ALA A 115 24.88 11.21 28.05
C ALA A 115 24.61 10.29 29.25
N GLY A 116 25.27 9.13 29.25
CA GLY A 116 25.45 8.33 30.44
C GLY A 116 26.40 9.10 31.34
N TYR A 117 25.88 9.66 32.43
CA TYR A 117 26.67 10.24 33.50
C TYR A 117 27.64 9.17 34.02
N TYR A 118 28.89 9.21 33.53
CA TYR A 118 30.02 8.57 34.18
C TYR A 118 30.21 9.28 35.52
N THR A 119 29.61 8.75 36.60
CA THR A 119 30.02 9.11 37.96
C THR A 119 31.36 8.43 38.21
N PRO A 120 32.47 9.17 38.35
CA PRO A 120 33.74 8.56 38.66
C PRO A 120 33.67 7.99 40.08
N ASP A 121 33.98 6.71 40.22
CA ASP A 121 34.17 6.07 41.52
C ASP A 121 35.38 6.71 42.24
N GLN A 122 35.06 7.63 43.15
CA GLN A 122 36.03 8.39 43.96
C GLN A 122 36.73 7.52 45.02
N SER A 123 36.38 6.24 45.17
CA SER A 123 37.00 5.35 46.17
C SER A 123 38.45 4.98 45.81
N ARG A 124 38.85 5.09 44.54
CA ARG A 124 40.22 4.79 44.09
C ARG A 124 41.24 5.90 44.33
N VAL A 125 40.82 7.13 44.63
CA VAL A 125 41.74 8.28 44.77
C VAL A 125 42.33 8.40 46.18
N LYS A 126 41.77 7.70 47.18
CA LYS A 126 42.25 7.76 48.57
C LYS A 126 43.27 6.66 48.94
N ARG A 127 43.85 5.98 47.96
CA ARG A 127 44.90 4.96 48.17
C ARG A 127 46.16 5.25 47.33
N ALA A 128 46.57 6.51 47.27
CA ALA A 128 47.91 6.92 46.83
C ALA A 128 48.50 7.87 47.88
#